data_AF-A0A016UY12-F1
#
_entry.id   AF-A0A016UY12-F1
#
_cell.length_a   1.000
_cell.length_b   1.000
_cell.length_c   1.000
_cell.angle_alpha   90.00
_cell.angle_beta   90.00
_cell.angle_gamma   90.00
#
_symmetry.space_group_name_H-M   'P 1'
#
loop_
_entity.id
_entity.type
_entity.pdbx_description
1 polymer ?
#
loop_
_entity_poly.entity_id
_entity_poly.type
_entity_poly.pdbx_seq_one_letter_code
_entity_poly.pdbx_strand_id
1 'polypeptide(L)'
;MSQRTTLATTAALLFTVFAVIASTSAFMGKASCSAEEYCPAGWRVQRKSNYDATTCDPAAKLKCEKPYQCVHSQCGISFCCAHQKTLNKWKEQKELEKDMEEDDEHNDL
;
A
#
# COMPACT_ATOMS: atom_id res chain seq x y z
N MET A 1 -0.65 30.23 59.12
CA MET A 1 0.19 29.96 57.92
C MET A 1 -0.28 28.64 57.29
N SER A 2 -1.35 28.62 56.48
CA SER A 2 -1.89 27.35 55.95
C SER A 2 -2.70 27.54 54.66
N GLN A 3 -2.16 28.27 53.68
CA GLN A 3 -2.80 28.45 52.36
C GLN A 3 -1.82 28.29 51.19
N ARG A 4 -0.52 28.08 51.44
CA ARG A 4 0.50 28.02 50.39
C ARG A 4 0.73 26.61 49.82
N THR A 5 0.26 25.57 50.50
CA THR A 5 0.52 24.16 50.14
C THR A 5 -0.51 23.55 49.19
N THR A 6 -1.67 24.18 48.99
CA THR A 6 -2.76 23.64 48.13
C THR A 6 -2.69 24.07 46.66
N LEU A 7 -1.96 25.15 46.33
CA LEU A 7 -1.82 25.64 44.95
C LEU A 7 -0.74 24.89 44.15
N ALA A 8 0.31 24.40 44.81
CA ALA A 8 1.42 23.74 44.13
C ALA A 8 1.06 22.32 43.62
N THR A 9 0.21 21.61 44.36
CA THR A 9 -0.18 20.22 44.06
C THR A 9 -1.16 20.12 42.90
N THR A 10 -2.07 21.08 42.74
CA THR A 10 -3.02 21.11 41.62
C THR A 10 -2.35 21.46 40.29
N ALA A 11 -1.37 22.37 40.31
CA ALA A 11 -0.57 22.70 39.13
C ALA A 11 0.27 21.49 38.66
N ALA A 12 0.90 20.76 39.59
CA ALA A 12 1.68 19.57 39.26
C ALA A 12 0.83 18.45 38.63
N LEU A 13 -0.39 18.23 39.14
CA LEU A 13 -1.32 17.25 38.60
C LEU A 13 -1.75 17.61 37.16
N LEU A 14 -2.07 18.87 36.89
CA LEU A 14 -2.44 19.32 35.53
C LEU A 14 -1.30 19.17 34.53
N PHE A 15 -0.05 19.46 34.94
CA PHE A 15 1.12 19.24 34.09
C PHE A 15 1.34 17.76 33.76
N THR A 16 1.15 16.85 34.73
CA THR A 16 1.29 15.41 34.47
C THR A 16 0.21 14.87 33.52
N VAL A 17 -1.03 15.33 33.65
CA VAL A 17 -2.13 14.93 32.75
C VAL A 17 -1.88 15.43 31.32
N PHE A 18 -1.40 16.67 31.16
CA PHE A 18 -1.03 17.20 29.84
C PHE A 18 0.13 16.42 29.19
N ALA A 19 1.14 16.02 29.97
CA ALA A 19 2.27 15.24 29.47
C ALA A 19 1.88 13.81 29.05
N VAL A 20 0.95 13.17 29.76
CA VAL A 20 0.43 11.84 29.41
C VAL A 20 -0.46 11.89 28.17
N ILE A 21 -1.28 12.93 28.00
CA ILE A 21 -2.10 13.09 26.79
C ILE A 21 -1.21 13.32 25.56
N ALA A 22 -0.17 14.16 25.68
CA ALA A 22 0.75 14.47 24.58
C ALA A 22 1.61 13.28 24.11
N SER A 23 1.78 12.24 24.94
CA SER A 23 2.60 11.07 24.61
C SER A 23 1.81 9.94 23.92
N THR A 24 0.48 10.02 23.85
CA THR A 24 -0.35 8.99 23.20
C THR A 24 -0.58 9.23 21.70
N SER A 25 -0.28 10.42 21.17
CA SER A 25 -0.59 10.79 19.78
C SER A 25 0.41 10.28 18.72
N ALA A 26 1.41 9.46 19.10
CA ALA A 26 2.46 9.01 18.18
C ALA A 26 2.30 7.57 17.67
N PHE A 27 1.21 6.86 18.00
CA PHE A 27 0.89 5.58 17.35
C PHE A 27 0.18 5.82 16.01
N MET A 28 0.87 6.52 15.09
CA MET A 28 0.63 6.31 13.65
C MET A 28 1.09 4.89 13.33
N GLY A 29 0.19 3.93 13.52
CA GLY A 29 0.41 2.56 13.08
C GLY A 29 0.83 2.58 11.62
N LYS A 30 2.04 2.11 11.33
CA LYS A 30 2.36 1.62 9.99
C LYS A 30 1.28 0.59 9.69
N ALA A 31 0.35 0.90 8.80
CA ALA A 31 -0.61 -0.06 8.31
C ALA A 31 0.18 -1.24 7.73
N SER A 32 0.32 -2.29 8.54
CA SER A 32 1.04 -3.50 8.19
C SER A 32 0.01 -4.43 7.57
N CYS A 33 -0.08 -4.37 6.26
CA CYS A 33 -0.94 -5.25 5.48
C CYS A 33 -0.28 -6.63 5.39
N SER A 34 -1.00 -7.71 5.71
CA SER A 34 -0.59 -9.07 5.32
C SER A 34 -0.65 -9.21 3.80
N ALA A 35 0.11 -10.14 3.23
CA ALA A 35 0.09 -10.41 1.80
C ALA A 35 -1.30 -10.84 1.27
N GLU A 36 -2.15 -11.39 2.14
CA GLU A 36 -3.53 -11.76 1.83
C GLU A 36 -4.47 -10.57 1.72
N GLU A 37 -4.09 -9.42 2.28
CA GLU A 37 -4.94 -8.23 2.36
C GLU A 37 -4.68 -7.25 1.22
N TYR A 38 -3.59 -7.43 0.45
CA TYR A 38 -3.20 -6.49 -0.60
C TYR A 38 -4.23 -6.39 -1.73
N CYS A 39 -4.80 -7.53 -2.13
CA CYS A 39 -5.73 -7.62 -3.25
C CYS A 39 -6.92 -8.54 -2.90
N PRO A 40 -8.09 -8.34 -3.52
CA PRO A 40 -9.25 -9.19 -3.32
C PRO A 40 -9.00 -10.66 -3.69
N ALA A 41 -9.87 -11.56 -3.21
CA ALA A 41 -9.81 -12.97 -3.57
C ALA A 41 -9.86 -13.17 -5.10
N GLY A 42 -8.97 -14.01 -5.64
CA GLY A 42 -8.83 -14.24 -7.08
C GLY A 42 -7.99 -13.20 -7.82
N TRP A 43 -7.44 -12.22 -7.11
CA TRP A 43 -6.50 -11.23 -7.65
C TRP A 43 -5.06 -11.55 -7.26
N ARG A 44 -4.13 -10.90 -7.96
CA ARG A 44 -2.68 -10.99 -7.72
C ARG A 44 -2.11 -9.58 -7.67
N VAL A 45 -1.29 -9.32 -6.65
CA VAL A 45 -0.55 -8.07 -6.50
C VAL A 45 0.61 -8.03 -7.49
N GLN A 46 0.84 -6.88 -8.10
CA GLN A 46 2.07 -6.62 -8.84
C GLN A 46 3.21 -6.53 -7.84
N ARG A 47 4.29 -7.27 -8.10
CA ARG A 47 5.51 -7.22 -7.30
C ARG A 47 6.64 -6.57 -8.09
N LYS A 48 7.48 -5.82 -7.40
CA LYS A 48 8.74 -5.30 -7.92
C LYS A 48 9.78 -6.43 -8.02
N SER A 49 10.91 -6.16 -8.64
CA SER A 49 12.06 -7.09 -8.69
C SER A 49 12.54 -7.54 -7.30
N ASN A 50 12.35 -6.69 -6.29
CA ASN A 50 12.71 -6.97 -4.90
C ASN A 50 11.61 -7.74 -4.13
N TYR A 51 10.60 -8.27 -4.83
CA TYR A 51 9.42 -8.93 -4.29
C TYR A 51 8.45 -8.05 -3.48
N ASP A 52 8.76 -6.78 -3.27
CA ASP A 52 7.85 -5.83 -2.65
C ASP A 52 6.58 -5.61 -3.46
N ALA A 53 5.45 -5.42 -2.77
CA ALA A 53 4.19 -5.07 -3.40
C ALA A 53 4.24 -3.65 -4.00
N THR A 54 3.77 -3.52 -5.24
CA THR A 54 3.66 -2.22 -5.90
C THR A 54 2.42 -1.50 -5.38
N THR A 55 2.64 -0.41 -4.65
CA THR A 55 1.59 0.51 -4.22
C THR A 55 1.26 1.51 -5.32
N CYS A 56 0.03 1.98 -5.34
CA CYS A 56 -0.45 3.04 -6.21
C CYS A 56 -1.22 4.06 -5.38
N ASP A 57 -1.40 5.26 -5.93
CA ASP A 57 -2.30 6.25 -5.39
C ASP A 57 -3.41 6.51 -6.42
N PRO A 58 -4.68 6.25 -6.10
CA PRO A 58 -5.79 6.44 -7.03
C PRO A 58 -5.99 7.91 -7.43
N ALA A 59 -5.47 8.87 -6.66
CA ALA A 59 -5.47 10.29 -7.01
C ALA A 59 -4.21 10.72 -7.76
N ALA A 60 -3.14 9.91 -7.73
CA ALA A 60 -1.89 10.22 -8.42
C ALA A 60 -1.89 9.73 -9.88
N LYS A 61 -1.03 10.34 -10.71
CA LYS A 61 -0.78 9.92 -12.09
C LYS A 61 0.00 8.61 -12.23
N LEU A 62 0.44 7.99 -11.13
CA LEU A 62 1.18 6.73 -11.16
C LEU A 62 0.23 5.60 -11.58
N LYS A 63 0.29 5.27 -12.86
CA LYS A 63 -0.52 4.21 -13.46
C LYS A 63 0.12 2.87 -13.18
N CYS A 64 -0.66 1.94 -12.64
CA CYS A 64 -0.29 0.53 -12.62
C CYS A 64 -0.04 0.06 -14.07
N GLU A 65 0.97 -0.79 -14.24
CA GLU A 65 1.27 -1.35 -15.55
C GLU A 65 0.15 -2.32 -15.96
N LYS A 66 -0.20 -2.39 -17.25
CA LYS A 66 -1.21 -3.35 -17.70
C LYS A 66 -0.72 -4.78 -17.46
N PRO A 67 -1.60 -5.71 -17.03
CA PRO A 67 -3.05 -5.61 -16.87
C PRO A 67 -3.51 -5.21 -15.45
N TYR A 68 -2.62 -4.66 -14.62
CA TYR A 68 -2.91 -4.30 -13.24
C TYR A 68 -3.69 -3.00 -13.14
N GLN A 69 -4.50 -2.90 -12.10
CA GLN A 69 -5.35 -1.76 -11.77
C GLN A 69 -5.08 -1.35 -10.32
N CYS A 70 -5.28 -0.07 -10.02
CA CYS A 70 -5.12 0.41 -8.66
C CYS A 70 -6.34 0.03 -7.83
N VAL A 71 -6.13 -0.81 -6.81
CA VAL A 71 -7.19 -1.32 -5.93
C VAL A 71 -6.90 -0.89 -4.50
N HIS A 72 -7.89 -0.31 -3.84
CA HIS A 72 -7.78 0.06 -2.44
C HIS A 72 -7.92 -1.18 -1.55
N SER A 73 -6.92 -1.45 -0.72
CA SER A 73 -6.92 -2.60 0.18
C SER A 73 -7.61 -2.32 1.51
N GLN A 74 -7.91 -3.37 2.27
CA GLN A 74 -8.58 -3.27 3.56
C GLN A 74 -7.71 -2.60 4.65
N CYS A 75 -6.39 -2.60 4.47
CA CYS A 75 -5.45 -1.97 5.39
C CYS A 75 -5.18 -0.49 5.07
N GLY A 76 -5.94 0.12 4.16
CA GLY A 76 -5.90 1.57 3.91
C GLY A 76 -4.80 2.05 2.95
N ILE A 77 -4.06 1.13 2.34
CA ILE A 77 -3.08 1.42 1.27
C ILE A 77 -3.64 0.91 -0.06
N SER A 78 -3.34 1.54 -1.19
CA SER A 78 -3.76 1.02 -2.50
C SER A 78 -2.61 0.29 -3.20
N PHE A 79 -2.91 -0.84 -3.84
CA PHE A 79 -1.95 -1.69 -4.53
C PHE A 79 -2.35 -1.91 -5.98
N CYS A 80 -1.34 -2.16 -6.83
CA CYS A 80 -1.57 -2.59 -8.20
C CYS A 80 -1.95 -4.07 -8.21
N CYS A 81 -3.20 -4.38 -8.55
CA CYS A 81 -3.76 -5.72 -8.54
C CYS A 81 -4.33 -6.08 -9.92
N ALA A 82 -4.22 -7.35 -10.33
CA ALA A 82 -4.88 -7.87 -11.52
C ALA A 82 -5.66 -9.14 -11.19
N HIS A 83 -6.82 -9.31 -11.82
CA HIS A 83 -7.57 -10.56 -11.70
C HIS A 83 -6.79 -11.70 -12.36
N GLN A 84 -6.69 -12.85 -11.70
CA GLN A 84 -5.84 -13.96 -12.16
C GLN A 84 -6.18 -14.43 -13.58
N LYS A 85 -7.47 -14.50 -13.92
CA LYS A 85 -7.92 -14.83 -15.30
C LYS A 85 -7.41 -13.83 -16.35
N THR A 86 -7.44 -12.53 -16.03
CA THR A 86 -6.98 -11.47 -16.95
C THR A 86 -5.47 -11.50 -17.08
N LEU A 87 -4.77 -11.73 -15.97
CA LEU A 87 -3.32 -11.83 -15.94
C LEU A 87 -2.81 -13.01 -16.77
N ASN A 88 -3.48 -14.17 -16.72
CA ASN A 88 -3.11 -15.32 -17.54
C ASN A 88 -3.32 -15.04 -19.02
N LYS A 89 -4.50 -14.54 -19.42
CA LYS A 89 -4.79 -14.17 -20.81
C LYS A 89 -3.79 -13.14 -21.36
N TRP A 90 -3.43 -12.17 -20.54
CA TRP A 90 -2.46 -11.14 -20.92
C TRP A 90 -1.05 -11.72 -21.14
N LYS A 91 -0.64 -12.70 -20.32
CA LYS A 91 0.63 -13.41 -20.52
C LYS A 91 0.62 -14.22 -21.80
N GLU A 92 -0.43 -15.01 -22.02
CA GLU A 92 -0.62 -15.80 -23.24
C GLU A 92 -0.59 -14.90 -24.49
N GLN A 93 -1.30 -13.76 -24.45
CA GLN A 93 -1.28 -12.79 -25.54
C GLN A 93 0.11 -12.20 -25.77
N LYS A 94 0.85 -11.85 -24.71
CA LYS A 94 2.20 -11.28 -24.83
C LYS A 94 3.21 -12.29 -25.39
N GLU A 95 3.05 -13.57 -25.09
CA GLU A 95 3.85 -14.65 -25.68
C GLU A 95 3.53 -14.80 -27.18
N LEU A 96 2.24 -14.83 -27.54
CA LEU A 96 1.80 -14.88 -28.94
C LEU A 96 2.28 -13.69 -29.78
N GLU A 97 2.22 -12.46 -29.24
CA GLU A 97 2.70 -11.26 -29.93
C GLU A 97 4.22 -11.33 -30.17
N LYS A 98 4.97 -11.84 -29.19
CA LYS A 98 6.43 -12.00 -29.31
C LYS A 98 6.80 -13.01 -30.39
N ASP A 99 6.08 -14.13 -30.46
CA ASP A 99 6.34 -15.17 -31.46
C ASP A 99 6.05 -14.67 -32.89
N MET A 100 5.04 -13.81 -33.07
CA MET A 100 4.72 -13.20 -34.36
C MET A 100 5.75 -12.15 -34.81
N GLU A 101 6.24 -11.32 -33.87
CA GLU A 101 7.27 -10.32 -34.18
C GLU A 101 8.60 -10.97 -34.61
N GLU A 102 8.97 -12.12 -34.02
CA GLU A 102 10.20 -12.84 -34.37
C GLU A 102 10.12 -13.50 -35.77
N ASP A 103 8.94 -13.95 -36.19
CA ASP A 103 8.72 -14.55 -37.52
C ASP A 103 8.72 -13.49 -38.65
N ASP A 104 8.18 -12.30 -38.39
CA ASP A 104 8.20 -11.19 -39.35
C ASP A 104 9.63 -10.65 -39.56
N GLU A 105 10.45 -10.55 -38.50
CA GLU A 105 11.82 -10.04 -38.59
C GLU A 105 12.78 -10.99 -39.33
N HIS A 106 12.46 -12.29 -39.42
CA HIS A 106 13.25 -13.27 -40.18
C HIS A 106 12.92 -13.26 -41.69
N ASN A 107 11.78 -12.74 -42.11
CA ASN A 107 11.33 -12.81 -43.52
C ASN A 107 11.81 -11.64 -44.40
N ASP A 108 12.49 -10.66 -43.81
CA ASP A 108 13.05 -9.48 -44.48
C ASP A 108 14.58 -9.58 -44.76
N LEU A 109 15.19 -10.77 -44.65
CA LEU A 109 16.58 -11.09 -45.03
C LEU A 109 16.65 -12.08 -46.20
#